data_AF-A0AAC9S6H2-F1
#
_entry.id   AF-A0AAC9S6H2-F1
#
_cell.length_a   1.000
_cell.length_b   1.000
_cell.length_c   1.000
_cell.angle_alpha   90.00
_cell.angle_beta   90.00
_cell.angle_gamma   90.00
#
_symmetry.space_group_name_H-M   'P 1'
#
loop_
_entity.id
_entity.type
_entity.pdbx_description
1 polymer ?
#
loop_
_entity_poly.entity_id
_entity_poly.type
_entity_poly.pdbx_seq_one_letter_code
_entity_poly.pdbx_strand_id
1 'polypeptide(L)'
;MGRLGAVIAAMTMFATAGEASAQCAREGEELCQGGQTYRCEKTGSELTPIFQNVSCAVPSLSGTWVGSGHQSPAGDAGADWPIAMTINDGSASIDYPSLGCGGSLSQTSRDGISAEYHESITYGQDKCIDGGNITVRFFKENLSWTWIGQADGQPYNAVAVLKRK
;
A
#
# COMPACT_ATOMS: atom_id res chain seq x y z
N MET A 1 -44.62 6.04 55.15
CA MET A 1 -43.30 5.73 55.75
C MET A 1 -42.65 4.66 54.88
N GLY A 2 -41.40 4.85 54.43
CA GLY A 2 -40.65 3.78 53.75
C GLY A 2 -39.94 4.13 52.43
N ARG A 3 -39.09 5.17 52.48
CA ARG A 3 -37.83 5.39 51.74
C ARG A 3 -37.63 4.77 50.34
N LEU A 4 -37.60 5.66 49.34
CA LEU A 4 -36.90 5.48 48.06
C LEU A 4 -35.41 5.22 48.30
N GLY A 5 -34.89 4.12 47.75
CA GLY A 5 -33.45 3.88 47.61
C GLY A 5 -33.00 4.19 46.19
N ALA A 6 -32.43 5.38 45.99
CA ALA A 6 -31.75 5.72 44.74
C ALA A 6 -30.38 5.03 44.72
N VAL A 7 -30.22 4.01 43.88
CA VAL A 7 -28.91 3.42 43.59
C VAL A 7 -28.25 4.30 42.54
N ILE A 8 -27.33 5.15 42.97
CA ILE A 8 -26.47 5.91 42.07
C ILE A 8 -25.40 4.95 41.56
N ALA A 9 -25.58 4.44 40.35
CA ALA A 9 -24.53 3.73 39.64
C ALA A 9 -23.47 4.76 39.20
N ALA A 10 -22.38 4.85 39.95
CA ALA A 10 -21.21 5.60 39.52
C ALA A 10 -20.54 4.83 38.37
N MET A 11 -20.88 5.20 37.12
CA MET A 11 -20.08 4.83 35.96
C MET A 11 -18.73 5.55 36.07
N THR A 12 -17.72 4.84 36.57
CA THR A 12 -16.33 5.25 36.42
C THR A 12 -15.98 5.20 34.94
N MET A 13 -15.98 6.36 34.28
CA MET A 13 -15.29 6.54 33.01
C MET A 13 -13.79 6.45 33.30
N PHE A 14 -13.20 5.28 33.08
CA PHE A 14 -11.76 5.19 32.91
C PHE A 14 -11.44 5.85 31.57
N ALA A 15 -10.91 7.08 31.64
CA ALA A 15 -10.23 7.67 30.49
C ALA A 15 -9.06 6.76 30.14
N THR A 16 -9.11 6.09 29.00
CA THR A 16 -7.99 5.35 28.43
C THR A 16 -6.94 6.33 27.93
N ALA A 17 -6.21 6.96 28.86
CA ALA A 17 -4.91 7.53 28.55
C ALA A 17 -3.92 6.36 28.43
N GLY A 18 -3.97 5.64 27.32
CA GLY A 18 -3.27 4.36 27.21
C GLY A 18 -3.23 3.79 25.81
N GLU A 19 -2.83 4.58 24.82
CA GLU A 19 -2.47 4.03 23.49
C GLU A 19 -1.07 4.44 23.01
N ALA A 20 -0.38 5.35 23.71
CA ALA A 20 0.95 5.83 23.28
C ALA A 20 2.14 5.03 23.85
N SER A 21 1.99 4.31 24.97
CA SER A 21 3.10 3.58 25.61
C SER A 21 3.35 2.20 25.00
N ALA A 22 2.40 1.64 24.23
CA ALA A 22 2.52 0.30 23.66
C ALA A 22 3.40 0.23 22.40
N GLN A 23 3.94 1.35 21.92
CA GLN A 23 4.63 1.41 20.62
C GLN A 23 6.15 1.31 20.72
N CYS A 24 6.73 1.59 21.89
CA CYS A 24 8.18 1.52 22.09
C CYS A 24 8.58 0.18 22.70
N ALA A 25 9.38 -0.61 21.97
CA ALA A 25 9.90 -1.89 22.44
C ALA A 25 11.30 -1.76 23.08
N ARG A 26 12.09 -0.77 22.66
CA ARG A 26 13.46 -0.55 23.16
C ARG A 26 13.88 0.91 23.13
N GLU A 27 14.75 1.29 24.06
CA GLU A 27 15.37 2.62 24.07
C GLU A 27 16.23 2.83 22.81
N GLY A 28 16.09 4.00 22.19
CA GLY A 28 16.73 4.36 20.92
C GLY A 28 16.05 3.83 19.66
N GLU A 29 14.93 3.10 19.77
CA GLU A 29 14.09 2.76 18.63
C GLU A 29 13.49 4.00 17.96
N GLU A 30 13.44 4.01 16.64
CA GLU A 30 12.77 5.05 15.87
C GLU A 30 11.44 4.51 15.33
N LEU A 31 10.39 5.32 15.50
CA LEU A 31 9.04 5.04 15.04
C LEU A 31 8.62 6.12 14.04
N CYS A 32 7.95 5.71 12.97
CA CYS A 32 7.36 6.63 12.01
C CYS A 32 5.84 6.71 12.24
N GLN A 33 5.36 7.86 12.70
CA GLN A 33 3.95 8.07 13.00
C GLN A 33 3.47 9.37 12.37
N GLY A 34 2.44 9.29 11.53
CA GLY A 34 1.90 10.47 10.84
C GLY A 34 2.94 11.23 9.99
N GLY A 35 3.94 10.54 9.43
CA GLY A 35 5.01 11.17 8.66
C GLY A 35 6.09 11.86 9.50
N GLN A 36 6.09 11.64 10.82
CA GLN A 36 7.06 12.18 11.75
C GLN A 36 7.81 11.08 12.49
N THR A 37 9.11 11.29 12.67
CA THR A 37 9.99 10.42 13.45
C THR A 37 9.83 10.69 14.93
N TYR A 38 9.64 9.63 15.70
CA TYR A 38 9.71 9.61 17.14
C TYR A 38 10.84 8.69 17.56
N ARG A 39 11.60 9.08 18.58
CA ARG A 39 12.63 8.24 19.19
C ARG A 39 12.17 7.79 20.56
N CYS A 40 12.21 6.50 20.80
CA CYS A 40 11.87 5.93 22.10
C CYS A 40 12.96 6.26 23.11
N GLU A 41 12.65 7.10 24.10
CA GLU A 41 13.57 7.49 25.16
C GLU A 41 13.00 7.20 26.53
N LYS A 42 13.89 6.95 27.50
CA LYS A 42 13.49 6.68 28.87
C LYS A 42 13.15 7.98 29.59
N THR A 43 11.89 8.14 29.96
CA THR A 43 11.38 9.25 30.76
C THR A 43 11.01 8.73 32.15
N GLY A 44 12.01 8.68 33.04
CA GLY A 44 11.85 8.07 34.36
C GLY A 44 11.86 6.54 34.29
N SER A 45 10.77 5.90 34.72
CA SER A 45 10.61 4.43 34.65
C SER A 45 9.92 3.95 33.37
N GLU A 46 9.41 4.88 32.54
CA GLU A 46 8.66 4.58 31.33
C GLU A 46 9.51 4.80 30.08
N LEU A 47 9.19 4.04 29.04
CA LEU A 47 9.74 4.23 27.71
C LEU A 47 8.70 4.95 26.86
N THR A 48 9.03 6.14 26.38
CA THR A 48 8.08 7.01 25.69
C THR A 48 8.61 7.46 24.32
N PRO A 49 7.77 7.53 23.29
CA PRO A 49 8.16 8.10 22.00
C PRO A 49 8.29 9.63 22.11
N ILE A 50 9.51 10.15 21.90
CA ILE A 50 9.81 11.59 21.87
C ILE A 50 9.88 12.06 20.42
N PHE A 51 9.04 13.02 20.07
CA PHE A 51 9.00 13.64 18.75
C PHE A 51 10.36 14.27 18.39
N GLN A 52 10.92 13.88 17.24
CA GLN A 52 12.24 14.35 16.82
C GLN A 52 12.18 15.56 15.88
N ASN A 53 10.99 15.99 15.45
CA ASN A 53 10.82 17.03 14.43
C ASN A 53 11.59 16.72 13.12
N VAL A 54 11.72 15.42 12.83
CA VAL A 54 12.28 14.91 11.58
C VAL A 54 11.16 14.20 10.85
N SER A 55 10.97 14.50 9.56
CA SER A 55 10.01 13.78 8.74
C SER A 55 10.50 12.36 8.48
N CYS A 56 9.60 11.39 8.57
CA CYS A 56 9.84 10.04 8.07
C CYS A 56 8.96 9.78 6.85
N ALA A 57 9.49 9.03 5.89
CA ALA A 57 8.69 8.55 4.77
C ALA A 57 7.80 7.41 5.26
N VAL A 58 6.49 7.66 5.38
CA VAL A 58 5.52 6.55 5.45
C VAL A 58 5.44 5.97 4.04
N PRO A 59 5.73 4.67 3.84
CA PRO A 59 5.49 4.02 2.58
C PRO A 59 4.05 4.28 2.13
N SER A 60 3.89 4.88 0.96
CA SER A 60 2.58 5.08 0.38
C SER A 60 2.57 4.48 -1.01
N LEU A 61 1.62 3.58 -1.23
CA LEU A 61 1.34 3.04 -2.56
C LEU A 61 0.57 4.04 -3.41
N SER A 62 -0.17 4.98 -2.80
CA SER A 62 -0.96 5.97 -3.54
C SER A 62 -0.05 6.89 -4.35
N GLY A 63 -0.46 7.19 -5.58
CA GLY A 63 0.27 8.00 -6.56
C GLY A 63 0.30 7.38 -7.94
N THR A 64 0.93 8.10 -8.87
CA THR A 64 1.23 7.61 -10.22
C THR A 64 2.65 7.07 -10.27
N TRP A 65 2.79 5.89 -10.84
CA TRP A 65 4.01 5.10 -10.91
C TRP A 65 4.29 4.72 -12.34
N VAL A 66 5.52 4.97 -12.80
CA VAL A 66 5.92 4.74 -14.18
C VAL A 66 7.20 3.91 -14.25
N GLY A 67 7.30 3.05 -15.24
CA GLY A 67 8.48 2.20 -15.46
C GLY A 67 8.35 1.40 -16.75
N SER A 68 9.34 0.55 -17.03
CA SER A 68 9.27 -0.39 -18.15
C SER A 68 9.05 -1.79 -17.59
N GLY A 69 8.01 -2.47 -18.07
CA GLY A 69 7.79 -3.88 -17.82
C GLY A 69 8.60 -4.72 -18.80
N HIS A 70 9.05 -5.89 -18.33
CA HIS A 70 9.62 -6.94 -19.16
C HIS A 70 8.77 -8.20 -19.04
N GLN A 71 8.19 -8.68 -20.13
CA GLN A 71 7.34 -9.86 -20.18
C GLN A 71 8.07 -11.08 -20.71
N SER A 72 7.70 -12.24 -20.18
CA SER A 72 8.08 -13.54 -20.67
C SER A 72 6.86 -14.48 -20.69
N PRO A 73 6.59 -15.18 -21.80
CA PRO A 73 7.22 -15.00 -23.11
C PRO A 73 6.90 -13.63 -23.74
N ALA A 74 7.70 -13.23 -24.73
CA ALA A 74 7.43 -12.00 -25.48
C ALA A 74 6.10 -12.11 -26.24
N GLY A 75 5.35 -11.01 -26.32
CA GLY A 75 4.16 -10.90 -27.17
C GLY A 75 4.50 -10.29 -28.53
N ASP A 76 3.48 -10.06 -29.35
CA ASP A 76 3.64 -9.52 -30.70
C ASP A 76 4.29 -8.12 -30.72
N ALA A 77 4.07 -7.34 -29.66
CA ALA A 77 4.65 -6.01 -29.50
C ALA A 77 6.08 -6.02 -28.92
N GLY A 78 6.68 -7.19 -28.70
CA GLY A 78 8.00 -7.37 -28.11
C GLY A 78 7.95 -7.94 -26.69
N ALA A 79 9.00 -7.69 -25.91
CA ALA A 79 9.08 -8.08 -24.49
C ALA A 79 9.02 -6.89 -23.53
N ASP A 80 9.26 -5.67 -24.02
CA ASP A 80 9.43 -4.48 -23.17
C ASP A 80 8.45 -3.37 -23.54
N TRP A 81 7.76 -2.81 -22.53
CA TRP A 81 6.82 -1.70 -22.72
C TRP A 81 6.72 -0.80 -21.49
N PRO A 82 6.42 0.50 -21.69
CA PRO A 82 6.14 1.41 -20.61
C PRO A 82 4.82 1.06 -19.90
N ILE A 83 4.84 1.21 -18.59
CA ILE A 83 3.71 1.07 -17.69
C ILE A 83 3.48 2.43 -17.02
N ALA A 84 2.22 2.85 -16.94
CA ALA A 84 1.79 3.93 -16.07
C ALA A 84 0.64 3.43 -15.18
N MET A 85 0.92 3.21 -13.90
CA MET A 85 -0.05 2.73 -12.92
C MET A 85 -0.43 3.88 -11.98
N THR A 86 -1.72 4.11 -11.77
CA THR A 86 -2.21 5.09 -10.79
C THR A 86 -2.97 4.37 -9.69
N ILE A 87 -2.60 4.65 -8.43
CA ILE A 87 -3.24 4.11 -7.23
C ILE A 87 -3.80 5.29 -6.44
N ASN A 88 -5.11 5.31 -6.22
CA ASN A 88 -5.81 6.30 -5.40
C ASN A 88 -6.49 5.61 -4.21
N ASP A 89 -7.12 6.41 -3.36
CA ASP A 89 -7.95 5.89 -2.28
C ASP A 89 -9.21 5.22 -2.86
N GLY A 90 -9.20 3.88 -2.88
CA GLY A 90 -10.34 3.07 -3.32
C GLY A 90 -10.44 2.83 -4.84
N SER A 91 -9.54 3.38 -5.65
CA SER A 91 -9.48 3.08 -7.09
C SER A 91 -8.05 2.95 -7.59
N ALA A 92 -7.86 2.12 -8.61
CA ALA A 92 -6.57 2.01 -9.30
C ALA A 92 -6.79 1.76 -10.81
N SER A 93 -5.85 2.23 -11.61
CA SER A 93 -5.85 2.07 -13.07
C SER A 93 -4.44 1.84 -13.58
N ILE A 94 -4.35 1.30 -14.79
CA ILE A 94 -3.09 1.05 -15.47
C ILE A 94 -3.20 1.33 -16.96
N ASP A 95 -2.18 1.97 -17.51
CA ASP A 95 -2.04 2.23 -18.93
C ASP A 95 -0.74 1.59 -19.43
N TYR A 96 -0.80 1.06 -20.65
CA TYR A 96 0.36 0.58 -21.40
C TYR A 96 0.52 1.42 -22.68
N PRO A 97 1.11 2.63 -22.60
CA PRO A 97 0.95 3.65 -23.64
C PRO A 97 1.44 3.26 -25.03
N SER A 98 2.55 2.52 -25.13
CA SER A 98 3.09 2.09 -26.43
C SER A 98 2.25 1.00 -27.09
N LEU A 99 1.52 0.22 -26.29
CA LEU A 99 0.60 -0.80 -26.76
C LEU A 99 -0.75 -0.17 -27.13
N GLY A 100 -1.10 0.96 -26.51
CA GLY A 100 -2.37 1.62 -26.73
C GLY A 100 -3.54 0.83 -26.15
N CYS A 101 -3.34 0.23 -24.99
CA CYS A 101 -4.33 -0.45 -24.17
C CYS A 101 -4.18 -0.05 -22.69
N GLY A 102 -5.17 -0.37 -21.87
CA GLY A 102 -5.18 -0.06 -20.44
C GLY A 102 -6.51 -0.42 -19.79
N GLY A 103 -6.57 -0.27 -18.47
CA GLY A 103 -7.63 -0.87 -17.69
C GLY A 103 -7.80 -0.33 -16.28
N SER A 104 -8.85 -0.83 -15.63
CA SER A 104 -9.10 -0.63 -14.20
C SER A 104 -8.52 -1.79 -13.39
N LEU A 105 -8.11 -1.50 -12.17
CA LEU A 105 -7.54 -2.47 -11.24
C LEU A 105 -8.46 -2.64 -10.03
N SER A 106 -9.01 -3.83 -9.87
CA SER A 106 -9.82 -4.20 -8.71
C SER A 106 -8.91 -4.73 -7.61
N GLN A 107 -8.79 -4.00 -6.50
CA GLN A 107 -7.94 -4.42 -5.39
C GLN A 107 -8.47 -5.70 -4.74
N THR A 108 -7.62 -6.72 -4.62
CA THR A 108 -7.92 -7.99 -3.96
C THR A 108 -7.30 -8.09 -2.57
N SER A 109 -6.15 -7.43 -2.35
CA SER A 109 -5.45 -7.38 -1.05
C SER A 109 -4.66 -6.08 -0.90
N ARG A 110 -4.43 -5.65 0.35
CA ARG A 110 -3.57 -4.50 0.68
C ARG A 110 -3.03 -4.61 2.10
N ASP A 111 -1.75 -4.28 2.25
CA ASP A 111 -1.11 -3.92 3.51
C ASP A 111 -0.37 -2.56 3.40
N GLY A 112 0.42 -2.18 4.41
CA GLY A 112 1.11 -0.88 4.44
C GLY A 112 2.19 -0.68 3.36
N ILE A 113 2.74 -1.75 2.79
CA ILE A 113 3.79 -1.69 1.76
C ILE A 113 3.47 -2.51 0.51
N SER A 114 2.37 -3.26 0.48
CA SER A 114 2.01 -4.13 -0.64
C SER A 114 0.53 -4.06 -0.99
N ALA A 115 0.22 -4.35 -2.25
CA ALA A 115 -1.16 -4.53 -2.69
C ALA A 115 -1.23 -5.51 -3.86
N GLU A 116 -2.37 -6.17 -3.98
CA GLU A 116 -2.71 -7.06 -5.09
C GLU A 116 -3.96 -6.55 -5.80
N TYR A 117 -3.98 -6.72 -7.12
CA TYR A 117 -5.06 -6.29 -7.97
C TYR A 117 -5.38 -7.34 -9.03
N HIS A 118 -6.67 -7.46 -9.35
CA HIS A 118 -7.14 -8.09 -10.57
C HIS A 118 -7.36 -7.01 -11.64
N GLU A 119 -6.71 -7.17 -12.78
CA GLU A 119 -6.81 -6.27 -13.92
C GLU A 119 -8.06 -6.53 -14.76
N SER A 120 -8.62 -5.47 -15.31
CA SER A 120 -9.64 -5.55 -16.36
C SER A 120 -9.34 -4.51 -17.43
N ILE A 121 -8.95 -4.96 -18.63
CA ILE A 121 -8.62 -4.13 -19.77
C ILE A 121 -9.91 -3.49 -20.31
N THR A 122 -10.00 -2.16 -20.16
CA THR A 122 -11.20 -1.39 -20.52
C THR A 122 -11.09 -0.77 -21.91
N TYR A 123 -9.89 -0.69 -22.49
CA TYR A 123 -9.68 -0.31 -23.89
C TYR A 123 -8.45 -1.00 -24.48
N GLY A 124 -8.47 -1.23 -25.80
CA GLY A 124 -7.38 -1.92 -26.51
C GLY A 124 -7.31 -3.41 -26.23
N GLN A 125 -8.46 -4.06 -26.03
CA GLN A 125 -8.60 -5.49 -25.72
C GLN A 125 -8.03 -6.41 -26.81
N ASP A 126 -7.93 -5.91 -28.05
CA ASP A 126 -7.30 -6.60 -29.17
C ASP A 126 -5.77 -6.62 -29.08
N LYS A 127 -5.18 -5.89 -28.14
CA LYS A 127 -3.72 -5.68 -28.06
C LYS A 127 -3.09 -6.23 -26.78
N CYS A 128 -3.89 -6.46 -25.74
CA CYS A 128 -3.39 -6.78 -24.41
C CYS A 128 -4.17 -7.94 -23.80
N ILE A 129 -3.45 -8.76 -23.04
CA ILE A 129 -4.03 -9.89 -22.31
C ILE A 129 -4.89 -9.31 -21.18
N ASP A 130 -6.14 -9.76 -21.09
CA ASP A 130 -7.08 -9.34 -20.06
C ASP A 130 -7.12 -10.32 -18.88
N GLY A 131 -7.50 -9.84 -17.70
CA GLY A 131 -7.72 -10.66 -16.50
C GLY A 131 -6.45 -11.09 -15.75
N GLY A 132 -5.34 -10.37 -15.93
CA GLY A 132 -4.12 -10.64 -15.18
C GLY A 132 -4.18 -10.20 -13.71
N ASN A 133 -3.31 -10.78 -12.88
CA ASN A 133 -3.13 -10.38 -11.49
C ASN A 133 -1.84 -9.59 -11.33
N ILE A 134 -1.94 -8.45 -10.65
CA ILE A 134 -0.82 -7.56 -10.35
C ILE A 134 -0.49 -7.62 -8.87
N THR A 135 0.79 -7.73 -8.53
CA THR A 135 1.29 -7.51 -7.17
C THR A 135 2.26 -6.34 -7.19
N VAL A 136 2.09 -5.42 -6.23
CA VAL A 136 3.04 -4.33 -6.00
C VAL A 136 3.59 -4.38 -4.59
N ARG A 137 4.86 -4.01 -4.45
CA ARG A 137 5.52 -3.83 -3.16
C ARG A 137 6.40 -2.59 -3.15
N PHE A 138 6.13 -1.68 -2.22
CA PHE A 138 6.96 -0.52 -1.95
C PHE A 138 8.30 -0.95 -1.35
N PHE A 139 9.38 -0.52 -1.99
CA PHE A 139 10.74 -0.74 -1.51
C PHE A 139 11.63 0.41 -1.95
N LYS A 140 12.27 1.09 -0.98
CA LYS A 140 13.19 2.22 -1.22
C LYS A 140 12.64 3.21 -2.26
N GLU A 141 11.45 3.75 -2.02
CA GLU A 141 10.77 4.76 -2.87
C GLU A 141 10.32 4.29 -4.26
N ASN A 142 10.41 2.99 -4.55
CA ASN A 142 9.96 2.39 -5.80
C ASN A 142 8.87 1.35 -5.54
N LEU A 143 8.09 1.02 -6.56
CA LEU A 143 7.26 -0.19 -6.56
C LEU A 143 7.97 -1.30 -7.33
N SER A 144 8.28 -2.40 -6.64
CA SER A 144 8.41 -3.68 -7.32
C SER A 144 7.02 -4.06 -7.82
N TRP A 145 6.90 -4.33 -9.11
CA TRP A 145 5.63 -4.64 -9.77
C TRP A 145 5.78 -5.97 -10.51
N THR A 146 4.79 -6.84 -10.36
CA THR A 146 4.71 -8.09 -11.11
C THR A 146 3.30 -8.26 -11.64
N TRP A 147 3.18 -8.82 -12.83
CA TRP A 147 1.91 -9.22 -13.43
C TRP A 147 2.00 -10.68 -13.87
N ILE A 148 0.91 -11.42 -13.68
CA ILE A 148 0.77 -12.81 -14.11
C ILE A 148 -0.59 -12.96 -14.78
N GLY A 149 -0.61 -13.53 -15.97
CA GLY A 149 -1.82 -13.82 -16.72
C GLY A 149 -1.62 -14.96 -17.68
N GLN A 150 -2.62 -15.19 -18.53
CA GLN A 150 -2.63 -16.32 -19.46
C GLN A 150 -3.46 -15.96 -20.70
N ALA A 151 -2.95 -16.37 -21.86
CA ALA A 151 -3.60 -16.21 -23.15
C ALA A 151 -3.23 -17.41 -24.03
N ASP A 152 -4.15 -17.84 -24.90
CA ASP A 152 -3.94 -18.96 -25.84
C ASP A 152 -3.41 -20.25 -25.20
N GLY A 153 -3.83 -20.52 -23.95
CA GLY A 153 -3.41 -21.69 -23.19
C GLY A 153 -1.96 -21.63 -22.69
N GLN A 154 -1.31 -20.47 -22.74
CA GLN A 154 0.05 -20.26 -22.24
C GLN A 154 0.08 -19.20 -21.11
N PRO A 155 0.92 -19.41 -20.08
CA PRO A 155 1.13 -18.42 -19.04
C PRO A 155 2.09 -17.32 -19.51
N TYR A 156 1.83 -16.11 -19.04
CA TYR A 156 2.68 -14.94 -19.22
C TYR A 156 2.96 -14.31 -17.86
N ASN A 157 4.18 -13.80 -17.69
CA ASN A 157 4.54 -13.00 -16.53
C ASN A 157 5.27 -11.73 -17.00
N ALA A 158 5.06 -10.63 -16.29
CA ALA A 158 5.83 -9.41 -16.49
C ALA A 158 6.35 -8.88 -15.16
N VAL A 159 7.52 -8.26 -15.19
CA VAL A 159 8.15 -7.65 -14.01
C VAL A 159 8.61 -6.24 -14.31
N ALA A 160 8.52 -5.35 -13.33
CA ALA A 160 8.96 -3.97 -13.46
C ALA A 160 9.43 -3.40 -12.12
N VAL A 161 10.26 -2.36 -12.20
CA VAL A 161 10.45 -1.41 -11.10
C VAL A 161 9.82 -0.09 -11.53
N LEU A 162 8.75 0.31 -10.85
CA LEU A 162 8.06 1.56 -11.14
C LEU A 162 8.54 2.66 -10.18
N LYS A 163 8.80 3.83 -10.74
CA LYS A 163 9.20 5.04 -10.03
C LYS A 163 8.02 5.99 -9.93
N ARG A 164 7.96 6.75 -8.84
CA ARG A 164 6.95 7.80 -8.70
C ARG A 164 7.14 8.84 -9.81
N LYS A 165 6.04 9.23 -10.46
CA LYS A 165 6.03 10.28 -11.48
C LYS A 165 6.13 11.66 -10.85
#